data_AF-A0A2V5LRR3-F1
#
_entry.id   AF-A0A2V5LRR3-F1
#
_cell.length_a   1.000
_cell.length_b   1.000
_cell.length_c   1.000
_cell.angle_alpha   90.00
_cell.angle_beta   90.00
_cell.angle_gamma   90.00
#
_symmetry.space_group_name_H-M   'P 1'
#
loop_
_entity.id
_entity.type
_entity.pdbx_description
1 polymer ?
#
loop_
_entity_poly.entity_id
_entity_poly.type
_entity_poly.pdbx_seq_one_letter_code
_entity_poly.pdbx_strand_id
1 'polypeptide(L)'
;MVQPHLEQVETRIAQQVASFDPAIEGYVVYAVGSRGKRLRPLLALLAAGASGRINSDHVDLAVIVELIHIATLVHDDVMDEAVRRRAQPTANARWGNSLSVLLGDCLFAHALTLSTNFENAGIGRTIARTAATVCSGEMIQTQRR
;
A
#
# COMPACT_ATOMS: atom_id res chain seq x y z
N MET A 1 20.23 1.58 12.21
CA MET A 1 19.84 0.15 12.24
C MET A 1 18.77 -0.18 11.18
N VAL A 2 17.65 0.54 11.13
CA VAL A 2 16.56 0.27 10.16
C VAL A 2 16.73 0.92 8.78
N GLN A 3 17.56 1.96 8.66
CA GLN A 3 17.74 2.73 7.42
C GLN A 3 18.04 1.85 6.18
N PRO A 4 18.99 0.90 6.21
CA PRO A 4 19.26 0.05 5.04
C PRO A 4 18.06 -0.82 4.64
N HIS A 5 17.25 -1.24 5.62
CA HIS A 5 16.05 -2.04 5.36
C HIS A 5 14.93 -1.16 4.78
N LEU A 6 14.85 0.12 5.19
CA LEU A 6 13.89 1.05 4.62
C LEU A 6 14.21 1.36 3.14
N GLU A 7 15.50 1.47 2.80
CA GLU A 7 15.95 1.58 1.41
C GLU A 7 15.59 0.33 0.60
N GLN A 8 15.74 -0.86 1.18
CA GLN A 8 15.26 -2.10 0.55
C GLN A 8 13.75 -2.10 0.33
N VAL A 9 12.96 -1.56 1.26
CA VAL A 9 11.51 -1.41 1.07
C VAL A 9 11.21 -0.52 -0.15
N GLU A 10 11.87 0.63 -0.29
CA GLU A 10 11.67 1.52 -1.45
C GLU A 10 12.00 0.81 -2.76
N THR A 11 13.12 0.09 -2.80
CA THR A 11 13.51 -0.70 -3.97
C THR A 11 12.47 -1.78 -4.28
N ARG A 12 12.00 -2.52 -3.28
CA ARG A 12 11.01 -3.58 -3.49
C ARG A 12 9.64 -3.06 -3.90
N ILE A 13 9.20 -1.91 -3.37
CA ILE A 13 7.96 -1.24 -3.83
C ILE A 13 8.08 -0.87 -5.31
N ALA A 14 9.20 -0.26 -5.71
CA ALA A 14 9.42 0.10 -7.11
C ALA A 14 9.44 -1.14 -8.02
N GLN A 15 9.99 -2.26 -7.55
CA GLN A 15 10.00 -3.52 -8.30
C GLN A 15 8.60 -4.15 -8.45
N GLN A 16 7.66 -3.88 -7.54
CA GLN A 16 6.29 -4.41 -7.66
C GLN A 16 5.55 -3.91 -8.90
N VAL A 17 5.95 -2.75 -9.43
CA VAL A 17 5.40 -2.18 -10.67
C VAL A 17 5.46 -3.18 -11.82
N ALA A 18 6.57 -3.91 -11.95
CA ALA A 18 6.77 -4.88 -13.02
C ALA A 18 5.89 -6.14 -12.91
N SER A 19 5.16 -6.31 -11.80
CA SER A 19 4.20 -7.41 -11.61
C SER A 19 2.80 -7.10 -12.17
N PHE A 20 2.56 -5.87 -12.61
CA PHE A 20 1.28 -5.46 -13.21
C PHE A 20 1.33 -5.56 -14.74
N ASP A 21 0.15 -5.57 -15.37
CA ASP A 21 0.05 -5.52 -16.83
C ASP A 21 0.71 -4.23 -17.38
N PRO A 22 1.52 -4.29 -18.45
CA PRO A 22 2.16 -3.11 -19.05
C PRO A 22 1.18 -1.98 -19.39
N ALA A 23 -0.08 -2.30 -19.71
CA ALA A 23 -1.12 -1.32 -20.01
C ALA A 23 -1.50 -0.47 -18.79
N ILE A 24 -1.27 -0.96 -17.57
CA ILE A 24 -1.59 -0.24 -16.33
C ILE A 24 -0.37 0.23 -15.54
N GLU A 25 0.83 -0.15 -15.96
CA GLU A 25 2.10 0.15 -15.29
C GLU A 25 2.25 1.64 -14.97
N GLY A 26 1.91 2.52 -15.93
CA GLY A 26 2.00 3.97 -15.76
C GLY A 26 1.12 4.52 -14.63
N TYR A 27 -0.04 3.92 -14.37
CA TYR A 27 -0.91 4.30 -13.25
C TYR A 27 -0.31 3.84 -11.92
N VAL A 28 0.23 2.63 -11.87
CA VAL A 28 0.88 2.07 -10.69
C VAL A 28 2.11 2.91 -10.32
N VAL A 29 2.99 3.19 -11.28
CA VAL A 29 4.16 4.07 -11.11
C VAL A 29 3.77 5.40 -10.50
N TYR A 30 2.69 6.00 -10.99
CA TYR A 30 2.22 7.28 -10.46
C TYR A 30 1.75 7.19 -9.01
N ALA A 31 0.96 6.16 -8.68
CA ALA A 31 0.47 5.95 -7.32
C ALA A 31 1.63 5.71 -6.34
N VAL A 32 2.56 4.81 -6.66
CA VAL A 32 3.68 4.44 -5.78
C VAL A 32 4.79 5.49 -5.74
N GLY A 33 4.95 6.25 -6.83
CA GLY A 33 5.97 7.31 -6.98
C GLY A 33 5.68 8.55 -6.13
N SER A 34 4.46 8.69 -5.59
CA SER A 34 4.13 9.73 -4.63
C SER A 34 4.84 9.50 -3.29
N ARG A 35 6.10 9.97 -3.19
CA ARG A 35 6.95 9.77 -1.99
C ARG A 35 6.22 10.19 -0.72
N GLY A 36 6.06 9.25 0.20
CA GLY A 36 5.48 9.46 1.52
C GLY A 36 6.52 9.49 2.60
N LYS A 37 6.06 9.72 3.84
CA LYS A 37 6.91 9.68 5.03
C LYS A 37 7.36 8.27 5.42
N ARG A 38 6.83 7.23 4.75
CA ARG A 38 7.06 5.80 5.01
C ARG A 38 6.96 5.40 6.49
N LEU A 39 6.04 6.04 7.23
CA LEU A 39 5.87 5.79 8.66
C LEU A 39 5.42 4.35 8.93
N ARG A 40 4.58 3.78 8.05
CA ARG A 40 4.06 2.41 8.21
C ARG A 40 5.15 1.34 7.98
N PRO A 41 5.93 1.37 6.88
CA PRO A 41 7.13 0.55 6.73
C PRO A 41 8.11 0.69 7.89
N LEU A 42 8.41 1.93 8.29
CA LEU A 42 9.35 2.21 9.37
C LEU A 42 8.88 1.56 10.68
N LEU A 43 7.59 1.67 11.01
CA LEU A 43 7.02 1.05 12.21
C LEU A 43 7.12 -0.48 12.15
N ALA A 44 6.82 -1.09 11.00
CA ALA A 44 6.94 -2.54 10.83
C ALA A 44 8.39 -3.02 11.04
N LEU A 45 9.37 -2.32 10.46
CA LEU A 45 10.79 -2.63 10.61
C LEU A 45 11.30 -2.40 12.03
N LEU A 46 10.84 -1.34 12.70
CA LEU A 46 11.18 -1.07 14.11
C LEU A 46 10.62 -2.16 15.03
N ALA A 47 9.37 -2.59 14.81
CA ALA A 47 8.76 -3.68 15.56
C ALA A 47 9.51 -5.01 15.36
N ALA A 48 9.93 -5.30 14.12
CA ALA A 48 10.78 -6.44 13.80
C ALA A 48 12.13 -6.36 14.55
N GLY A 49 12.79 -5.21 14.50
CA GLY A 49 14.06 -4.97 15.20
C GLY A 49 13.96 -5.05 16.73
N ALA A 50 12.82 -4.66 17.30
CA ALA A 50 12.55 -4.81 18.72
C ALA A 50 12.26 -6.26 19.13
N SER A 51 11.76 -7.08 18.21
CA SER A 51 11.42 -8.49 18.43
C SER A 51 12.57 -9.45 18.06
N GLY A 52 13.64 -8.94 17.43
CA GLY A 52 14.77 -9.75 17.00
C GLY A 52 15.51 -9.14 15.81
N ARG A 53 16.15 -10.00 15.01
CA ARG A 53 16.88 -9.56 13.81
C ARG A 53 15.90 -9.38 12.64
N ILE A 54 16.00 -8.24 11.97
CA ILE A 54 15.26 -7.97 10.73
C ILE A 54 15.74 -8.93 9.63
N ASN A 55 14.82 -9.47 8.85
CA ASN A 55 15.06 -10.42 7.75
C ASN A 55 14.22 -10.02 6.53
N SER A 56 14.27 -10.81 5.45
CA SER A 56 13.53 -10.55 4.21
C SER A 56 12.02 -10.42 4.42
N ASP A 57 11.44 -11.29 5.25
CA ASP A 57 9.99 -11.35 5.47
C ASP A 57 9.47 -10.07 6.14
N HIS A 58 10.26 -9.48 7.02
CA HIS A 58 9.93 -8.18 7.62
C HIS A 58 9.94 -7.05 6.59
N VAL A 59 10.83 -7.11 5.59
CA VAL A 59 10.87 -6.15 4.48
C VAL A 59 9.66 -6.36 3.57
N ASP A 60 9.32 -7.62 3.25
CA ASP A 60 8.12 -7.94 2.45
C ASP A 60 6.83 -7.51 3.15
N LEU A 61 6.74 -7.71 4.47
CA LEU A 61 5.63 -7.20 5.27
C LEU A 61 5.52 -5.67 5.18
N ALA A 62 6.64 -4.96 5.30
CA ALA A 62 6.67 -3.51 5.19
C ALA A 62 6.24 -3.01 3.80
N VAL A 63 6.62 -3.72 2.73
CA VAL A 63 6.17 -3.46 1.35
C VAL A 63 4.65 -3.65 1.24
N ILE A 64 4.12 -4.78 1.71
CA ILE A 64 2.68 -5.10 1.66
C ILE A 64 1.87 -4.03 2.40
N VAL A 65 2.30 -3.65 3.60
CA VAL A 65 1.63 -2.62 4.41
C VAL A 65 1.60 -1.27 3.69
N GLU A 66 2.69 -0.88 3.01
CA GLU A 66 2.72 0.39 2.26
C GLU A 66 1.88 0.32 0.98
N LEU A 67 1.82 -0.81 0.29
CA LEU A 67 0.94 -0.98 -0.86
C LEU A 67 -0.54 -0.88 -0.47
N ILE A 68 -0.94 -1.53 0.63
CA ILE A 68 -2.29 -1.37 1.20
C ILE A 68 -2.53 0.11 1.52
N HIS A 69 -1.56 0.79 2.14
CA HIS A 69 -1.69 2.22 2.43
C HIS A 69 -1.87 3.08 1.16
N ILE A 70 -1.08 2.84 0.11
CA ILE A 70 -1.18 3.59 -1.14
C ILE A 70 -2.55 3.34 -1.79
N ALA A 71 -3.03 2.09 -1.79
CA ALA A 71 -4.37 1.76 -2.27
C ALA A 71 -5.46 2.54 -1.53
N THR A 72 -5.42 2.57 -0.19
CA THR A 72 -6.42 3.34 0.58
C THR A 72 -6.32 4.84 0.28
N LEU A 73 -5.12 5.40 0.09
CA LEU A 73 -4.99 6.81 -0.28
C LEU A 73 -5.63 7.15 -1.62
N VAL A 74 -5.51 6.25 -2.61
CA VAL A 74 -6.14 6.42 -3.92
C VAL A 74 -7.66 6.40 -3.77
N HIS A 75 -8.21 5.48 -2.97
CA HIS A 75 -9.64 5.43 -2.67
C HIS A 75 -10.11 6.67 -1.90
N ASP A 76 -9.38 7.09 -0.86
CA ASP A 76 -9.69 8.28 -0.06
C ASP A 76 -9.73 9.53 -0.94
N ASP A 77 -8.78 9.69 -1.87
CA ASP A 77 -8.76 10.84 -2.79
C ASP A 77 -10.01 10.89 -3.69
N VAL A 78 -10.60 9.73 -4.02
CA VAL A 78 -11.89 9.67 -4.72
C VAL A 78 -13.03 10.08 -3.81
N MET A 79 -13.08 9.52 -2.59
CA MET A 79 -14.17 9.74 -1.63
C MET A 79 -14.23 11.18 -1.13
N ASP A 80 -13.08 11.81 -0.93
CA ASP A 80 -12.95 13.20 -0.48
C ASP A 80 -12.93 14.21 -1.64
N GLU A 81 -13.12 13.78 -2.89
CA GLU A 81 -13.03 14.60 -4.11
C GLU A 81 -11.74 15.43 -4.18
N ALA A 82 -10.64 14.87 -3.67
CA ALA A 82 -9.38 15.58 -3.55
C ALA A 82 -8.78 15.84 -4.94
N VAL A 83 -8.37 17.10 -5.20
CA VAL A 83 -7.74 17.49 -6.47
C VAL A 83 -6.21 17.38 -6.39
N ARG A 84 -5.63 17.46 -5.19
CA ARG A 84 -4.18 17.39 -4.97
C ARG A 84 -3.81 16.60 -3.72
N ARG A 85 -2.71 15.86 -3.81
CA ARG A 85 -2.02 15.22 -2.67
C ARG A 85 -0.52 15.47 -2.78
N ARG A 86 0.09 15.99 -1.70
CA ARG A 86 1.53 16.34 -1.63
C ARG A 86 2.00 17.19 -2.83
N ALA A 87 1.23 18.25 -3.12
CA ALA A 87 1.42 19.18 -4.24
C ALA A 87 1.24 18.60 -5.65
N GLN A 88 1.04 17.28 -5.81
CA GLN A 88 0.73 16.64 -7.09
C GLN A 88 -0.78 16.50 -7.30
N PRO A 89 -1.27 16.47 -8.54
CA PRO A 89 -2.64 16.02 -8.82
C PRO A 89 -2.89 14.63 -8.22
N THR A 90 -4.11 14.36 -7.80
CA THR A 90 -4.54 13.02 -7.41
C THR A 90 -4.81 12.16 -8.64
N ALA A 91 -4.88 10.83 -8.48
CA ALA A 91 -5.23 9.93 -9.58
C ALA A 91 -6.60 10.28 -10.17
N ASN A 92 -7.58 10.62 -9.32
CA ASN A 92 -8.94 10.96 -9.75
C ASN A 92 -8.99 12.32 -10.45
N ALA A 93 -8.19 13.30 -10.03
CA ALA A 93 -8.06 14.55 -10.77
C ALA A 93 -7.46 14.35 -12.18
N ARG A 94 -6.61 13.33 -12.36
CA ARG A 94 -5.90 13.10 -13.63
C ARG A 94 -6.65 12.18 -14.60
N TRP A 95 -7.32 11.15 -14.08
CA TRP A 95 -7.93 10.10 -14.89
C TRP A 95 -9.38 9.78 -14.54
N GLY A 96 -9.97 10.55 -13.60
CA GLY A 96 -11.33 10.36 -13.15
C GLY A 96 -11.49 9.31 -12.05
N ASN A 97 -12.66 9.35 -11.41
CA ASN A 97 -12.98 8.52 -10.26
C ASN A 97 -12.96 7.02 -10.61
N SER A 98 -13.57 6.61 -11.72
CA SER A 98 -13.70 5.19 -12.08
C SER A 98 -12.36 4.49 -12.22
N LEU A 99 -11.40 5.10 -12.93
CA LEU A 99 -10.07 4.50 -13.10
C LEU A 99 -9.28 4.51 -11.79
N SER A 100 -9.48 5.52 -10.95
CA SER A 100 -8.80 5.62 -9.66
C SER A 100 -9.29 4.56 -8.67
N VAL A 101 -10.59 4.27 -8.65
CA VAL A 101 -11.14 3.15 -7.86
C VAL A 101 -10.50 1.84 -8.29
N LEU A 102 -10.46 1.56 -9.60
CA LEU A 102 -9.83 0.33 -10.13
C LEU A 102 -8.33 0.27 -9.84
N LEU A 103 -7.61 1.40 -9.91
CA LEU A 103 -6.19 1.46 -9.54
C LEU A 103 -5.98 1.10 -8.07
N GLY A 104 -6.82 1.63 -7.18
CA GLY A 104 -6.82 1.27 -5.76
C GLY A 104 -7.08 -0.23 -5.57
N ASP A 105 -8.08 -0.78 -6.26
CA ASP A 105 -8.44 -2.20 -6.20
C ASP A 105 -7.29 -3.10 -6.68
N CYS A 106 -6.64 -2.75 -7.80
CA CYS A 106 -5.48 -3.47 -8.32
C CYS A 106 -4.31 -3.48 -7.32
N LEU A 107 -3.99 -2.33 -6.72
CA LEU A 107 -2.93 -2.23 -5.71
C LEU A 107 -3.26 -3.05 -4.46
N PHE A 108 -4.52 -2.99 -4.02
CA PHE A 108 -5.00 -3.73 -2.85
C PHE A 108 -4.95 -5.24 -3.08
N ALA A 109 -5.45 -5.71 -4.23
CA ALA A 109 -5.42 -7.11 -4.62
C ALA A 109 -3.99 -7.64 -4.79
N HIS A 110 -3.08 -6.84 -5.35
CA HIS A 110 -1.66 -7.18 -5.45
C HIS A 110 -1.03 -7.35 -4.06
N ALA A 111 -1.27 -6.41 -3.14
CA ALA A 111 -0.76 -6.50 -1.78
C ALA A 111 -1.26 -7.75 -1.03
N LEU A 112 -2.55 -8.11 -1.21
CA LEU A 112 -3.10 -9.35 -0.65
C LEU A 112 -2.49 -10.60 -1.29
N THR A 113 -2.23 -10.58 -2.59
CA THR A 113 -1.52 -11.67 -3.29
C THR A 113 -0.13 -11.87 -2.71
N LEU A 114 0.65 -10.79 -2.54
CA LEU A 114 1.98 -10.86 -1.91
C LEU A 114 1.93 -11.44 -0.50
N SER A 115 0.87 -11.17 0.26
CA SER A 115 0.69 -11.70 1.62
C SER A 115 0.56 -13.23 1.67
N THR A 116 0.29 -13.88 0.54
CA THR A 116 0.21 -15.34 0.44
C THR A 116 1.58 -16.01 0.34
N ASN A 117 2.64 -15.25 0.09
CA ASN A 117 4.00 -15.78 -0.11
C ASN A 117 4.72 -16.13 1.21
N PHE A 118 4.17 -15.74 2.37
CA PHE A 118 4.75 -16.12 3.65
C PHE A 118 4.51 -17.61 3.93
N GLU A 119 5.56 -18.33 4.34
CA GLU A 119 5.45 -19.74 4.75
C GLU A 119 4.43 -19.91 5.89
N ASN A 120 4.43 -18.97 6.86
CA ASN A 120 3.41 -18.92 7.89
C ASN A 120 2.15 -18.21 7.38
N ALA A 121 1.18 -19.01 6.93
CA ALA A 121 -0.13 -18.52 6.49
C ALA A 121 -0.89 -17.67 7.55
N GLY A 122 -0.51 -17.75 8.84
CA GLY A 122 -1.05 -16.88 9.88
C GLY A 122 -0.75 -15.39 9.65
N ILE A 123 0.38 -15.08 9.00
CA ILE A 123 0.77 -13.70 8.65
C ILE A 123 -0.20 -13.17 7.59
N GLY A 124 -0.35 -13.88 6.46
CA GLY A 124 -1.29 -13.51 5.40
C GLY A 124 -2.72 -13.39 5.90
N ARG A 125 -3.20 -14.32 6.75
CA ARG A 125 -4.52 -14.23 7.39
C ARG A 125 -4.69 -12.97 8.24
N THR A 126 -3.65 -12.57 8.97
CA THR A 126 -3.70 -11.36 9.81
C THR A 126 -3.74 -10.10 8.96
N ILE A 127 -2.96 -10.03 7.88
CA ILE A 127 -2.99 -8.94 6.92
C ILE A 127 -4.38 -8.82 6.28
N ALA A 128 -4.93 -9.92 5.75
CA ALA A 128 -6.24 -9.93 5.12
C ALA A 128 -7.37 -9.50 6.07
N ARG A 129 -7.36 -9.97 7.32
CA ARG A 129 -8.34 -9.54 8.35
C ARG A 129 -8.21 -8.05 8.69
N THR A 130 -6.98 -7.55 8.76
CA THR A 130 -6.71 -6.14 9.04
C THR A 130 -7.21 -5.26 7.89
N ALA A 131 -6.91 -5.65 6.65
CA ALA A 131 -7.42 -5.03 5.43
C ALA A 131 -8.96 -4.97 5.43
N ALA A 132 -9.65 -6.08 5.71
CA ALA A 132 -11.11 -6.11 5.82
C ALA A 132 -11.65 -5.20 6.93
N THR A 133 -10.94 -5.11 8.06
CA THR A 133 -11.30 -4.22 9.18
C THR A 133 -11.21 -2.75 8.78
N VAL A 134 -10.15 -2.37 8.05
CA VAL A 134 -9.98 -1.00 7.53
C VAL A 134 -11.14 -0.64 6.60
N CYS A 135 -11.43 -1.48 5.59
CA CYS A 135 -12.51 -1.20 4.64
C CYS A 135 -13.88 -1.10 5.35
N SER A 136 -14.16 -2.01 6.28
CA SER A 136 -15.41 -1.98 7.06
C SER A 136 -15.50 -0.71 7.92
N GLY A 137 -14.39 -0.29 8.51
CA GLY A 137 -14.29 0.95 9.29
C GLY A 137 -14.61 2.18 8.45
N GLU A 138 -14.05 2.29 7.25
CA GLU A 138 -14.33 3.40 6.33
C GLU A 138 -15.79 3.40 5.84
N MET A 139 -16.38 2.24 5.58
CA MET A 139 -17.81 2.14 5.26
C MET A 139 -18.69 2.68 6.41
N ILE A 140 -18.40 2.27 7.65
CA ILE A 140 -19.15 2.73 8.84
C ILE A 140 -18.98 4.24 9.03
N GLN A 141 -17.76 4.76 8.84
CA GLN A 141 -17.48 6.19 8.92
C GLN A 141 -18.26 6.97 7.86
N THR A 142 -18.29 6.48 6.62
CA THR A 142 -18.98 7.11 5.50
C THR A 142 -20.50 7.14 5.69
N GLN A 143 -21.10 6.06 6.22
CA GLN A 143 -22.55 6.02 6.53
C GLN A 143 -22.97 6.99 7.63
N ARG A 144 -22.04 7.45 8.46
CA ARG A 144 -22.29 8.36 9.59
C ARG A 144 -22.01 9.83 9.28
N ARG A 145 -21.45 10.12 8.11
CA ARG A 145 -21.34 11.49 7.57
C ARG A 145 -22.67 11.91 6.97
#